data_AF-A0A8T7CHT0-F1
#
_entry.id   AF-A0A8T7CHT0-F1
#
_cell.length_a   1.000
_cell.length_b   1.000
_cell.length_c   1.000
_cell.angle_alpha   90.00
_cell.angle_beta   90.00
_cell.angle_gamma   90.00
#
_symmetry.space_group_name_H-M   'P 1'
#
loop_
_entity.id
_entity.type
_entity.pdbx_description
1 polymer ?
#
loop_
_entity_poly.entity_id
_entity_poly.type
_entity_poly.pdbx_seq_one_letter_code
_entity_poly.pdbx_strand_id
1 'polypeptide(L)' 'QSAGYLLAVIDKLNPEDSGGFFAWDGQSIEY' A
#
# COMPACT_ATOMS: atom_id res chain seq x y z
N GLN A 1 -9.33 -6.08 -13.08
CA GLN A 1 -8.11 -5.24 -13.08
C GLN A 1 -7.71 -4.71 -11.69
N SER A 2 -8.28 -5.20 -10.58
CA SER A 2 -7.98 -4.67 -9.23
C SER A 2 -6.76 -5.29 -8.54
N ALA A 3 -6.46 -6.57 -8.83
CA ALA A 3 -5.32 -7.27 -8.22
C ALA A 3 -3.96 -6.67 -8.62
N GLY A 4 -3.84 -6.13 -9.84
CA GLY A 4 -2.59 -5.50 -10.30
C GLY A 4 -2.21 -4.24 -9.54
N TYR A 5 -3.19 -3.43 -9.14
CA TYR A 5 -2.95 -2.23 -8.34
C TYR A 5 -2.45 -2.57 -6.93
N LEU A 6 -3.09 -3.55 -6.28
CA LEU A 6 -2.65 -4.03 -4.96
C LEU A 6 -1.22 -4.58 -5.01
N LEU A 7 -0.88 -5.37 -6.02
CA LEU A 7 0.48 -5.89 -6.19
C LEU A 7 1.50 -4.77 -6.36
N ALA A 8 1.16 -3.71 -7.11
CA ALA A 8 2.03 -2.55 -7.27
C ALA A 8 2.22 -1.73 -5.98
N VAL A 9 1.25 -1.76 -5.05
CA VAL A 9 1.41 -1.15 -3.73
C VAL A 9 2.35 -2.00 -2.87
N ILE A 10 2.13 -3.32 -2.82
CA ILE A 10 2.96 -4.24 -2.04
C ILE A 10 4.43 -4.20 -2.49
N ASP A 11 4.68 -4.11 -3.79
CA ASP A 11 6.04 -4.00 -4.37
C ASP A 11 6.82 -2.78 -3.86
N LYS A 12 6.11 -1.71 -3.46
CA LYS A 12 6.70 -0.44 -3.04
C LYS A 12 6.85 -0.29 -1.53
N LEU A 13 6.32 -1.21 -0.72
CA LEU A 13 6.39 -1.13 0.74
C LEU A 13 7.80 -1.42 1.26
N ASN A 14 8.25 -0.61 2.22
CA ASN A 14 9.53 -0.74 2.90
C ASN A 14 9.34 -1.09 4.38
N PRO A 15 10.40 -1.52 5.09
CA PRO A 15 10.31 -1.77 6.52
C PRO A 15 9.78 -0.57 7.33
N GLU A 16 10.04 0.65 6.88
CA GLU A 16 9.58 1.91 7.50
C GLU A 16 8.05 2.08 7.43
N ASP A 17 7.39 1.46 6.45
CA ASP A 17 5.93 1.51 6.27
C ASP A 17 5.20 0.51 7.19
N SER A 18 5.95 -0.28 7.98
CA SER A 18 5.38 -1.28 8.88
C SER A 18 4.52 -0.63 9.95
N GLY A 19 3.24 -1.04 10.02
CA GLY A 19 2.26 -0.47 10.95
C GLY A 19 1.42 0.67 10.36
N GLY A 20 1.70 1.11 9.12
CA GLY A 20 0.87 2.05 8.38
C GLY A 20 -0.38 1.40 7.78
N PHE A 21 -1.38 2.22 7.44
CA PHE A 21 -2.59 1.79 6.75
C PHE A 21 -2.62 2.43 5.37
N PHE A 22 -2.63 1.60 4.31
CA PHE A 22 -2.54 2.07 2.93
C PHE A 22 -3.75 1.60 2.13
N ALA A 23 -4.31 2.52 1.34
CA ALA A 23 -5.33 2.21 0.36
C ALA A 23 -4.75 1.37 -0.80
N TRP A 24 -5.63 0.77 -1.59
CA TRP A 24 -5.27 -0.10 -2.73
C TRP A 24 -4.56 0.64 -3.88
N ASP A 25 -4.55 1.97 -3.85
CA ASP A 25 -3.83 2.87 -4.73
C ASP A 25 -2.48 3.34 -4.15
N GLY A 26 -2.14 2.91 -2.94
CA GLY A 26 -0.90 3.23 -2.24
C GLY A 26 -0.97 4.52 -1.42
N GLN A 27 -2.13 5.18 -1.33
CA GLN A 27 -2.28 6.35 -0.49
C GLN A 27 -2.31 5.94 0.99
N SER A 28 -1.48 6.57 1.83
CA SER A 28 -1.56 6.40 3.28
C SER A 28 -2.89 6.95 3.79
N ILE A 29 -3.54 6.19 4.67
CA ILE A 29 -4.77 6.56 5.36
C ILE A 29 -4.39 6.84 6.81
N GLU A 30 -4.56 8.10 7.24
CA GLU A 30 -4.45 8.47 8.65
C GLU A 30 -5.76 8.12 9.38
N TYR A 31 -5.64 7.64 10.62
CA TYR A 31 -6.76 7.29 11.49
C TYR A 31 -6.70 8.06 12.81
#